data_AF-A0A1U7YTZ2-F1
#
_entry.id   AF-A0A1U7YTZ2-F1
#
_cell.length_a   1.000
_cell.length_b   1.000
_cell.length_c   1.000
_cell.angle_alpha   90.00
_cell.angle_beta   90.00
_cell.angle_gamma   90.00
#
_symmetry.space_group_name_H-M   'P 1'
#
loop_
_entity.id
_entity.type
_entity.pdbx_description
1 polymer ?
#
loop_
_entity_poly.entity_id
_entity_poly.type
_entity_poly.pdbx_seq_one_letter_code
_entity_poly.pdbx_strand_id
1 'polypeptide(L)'
;MNVDGIVRDETNLAGKAAEKEYSYEEEEEERMVEELGMYRGKVRLVNSEEPAEEIMLLWGIQQPTFSKPNAFARQTSLQLPIDACGRSLSILQSPSNLGTPGVTGSVMWDSGVVLGKFLEHAVESGRIHLQGKKVVELGSGCGLVGCIAALLGGQVILTDLPDRLRLLKKNVE
;
A
#
# COMPACT_ATOMS: atom_id res chain seq x y z
N MET A 1 13.80 49.83 36.59
CA MET A 1 12.94 48.63 36.50
C MET A 1 13.71 47.56 35.76
N ASN A 2 13.60 46.33 36.24
CA ASN A 2 14.54 45.21 36.13
C ASN A 2 14.99 44.79 34.73
N VAL A 3 16.26 44.41 34.67
CA VAL A 3 16.80 43.30 33.86
C VAL A 3 16.39 41.98 34.51
N ASP A 4 15.75 41.07 33.76
CA ASP A 4 15.62 39.67 34.14
C ASP A 4 15.81 38.78 32.91
N GLY A 5 16.76 37.86 33.03
CA GLY A 5 17.27 36.99 31.97
C GLY A 5 16.35 35.81 31.70
N ILE A 6 16.25 35.47 30.42
CA ILE A 6 15.67 34.20 29.97
C ILE A 6 16.73 33.12 30.20
N VAL A 7 16.59 32.40 31.30
CA VAL A 7 17.26 31.11 31.53
C VAL A 7 16.72 30.14 30.47
N ARG A 8 17.58 29.73 29.53
CA ARG A 8 17.30 28.60 28.65
C ARG A 8 17.44 27.34 29.49
N ASP A 9 16.31 26.72 29.77
CA ASP A 9 16.25 25.42 30.41
C ASP A 9 16.69 24.33 29.41
N GLU A 10 17.98 24.02 29.41
CA GLU A 10 18.57 22.92 28.61
C GLU A 10 18.28 21.54 29.22
N THR A 11 17.55 21.44 30.34
CA THR A 11 17.33 20.15 31.03
C THR A 11 16.16 19.32 30.47
N ASN A 12 15.35 19.87 29.57
CA ASN A 12 14.12 19.22 29.07
C ASN A 12 14.27 18.49 27.72
N LEU A 13 15.47 18.47 27.12
CA LEU A 13 15.72 17.73 25.87
C LEU A 13 16.20 16.30 26.15
N ALA A 14 17.00 16.11 27.20
CA ALA A 14 17.50 14.80 27.62
C ALA A 14 16.38 13.92 28.19
N GLY A 15 15.45 14.49 28.97
CA GLY A 15 14.28 13.77 29.49
C GLY A 15 13.34 13.28 28.40
N LYS A 16 13.09 14.10 27.36
CA LYS A 16 12.25 13.70 26.21
C LYS A 16 12.90 12.67 25.30
N ALA A 17 14.23 12.71 25.15
CA ALA A 17 14.96 11.70 24.38
C ALA A 17 14.99 10.36 25.12
N ALA A 18 15.25 10.39 26.43
CA ALA A 18 15.22 9.20 27.29
C ALA A 18 13.81 8.61 27.41
N GLU A 19 12.76 9.41 27.59
CA GLU A 19 11.37 8.92 27.60
C GLU A 19 10.95 8.32 26.24
N LYS A 20 11.43 8.89 25.12
CA LYS A 20 11.21 8.30 23.80
C LYS A 20 11.93 6.96 23.67
N GLU A 21 13.23 6.91 23.99
CA GLU A 21 14.04 5.68 23.93
C GLU A 21 13.48 4.59 24.83
N TYR A 22 13.13 4.90 26.09
CA TYR A 22 12.48 3.96 27.00
C TYR A 22 11.12 3.47 26.47
N SER A 23 10.29 4.36 25.90
CA SER A 23 9.01 3.93 25.32
C SER A 23 9.20 3.05 24.08
N TYR A 24 10.23 3.30 23.26
CA TYR A 24 10.54 2.48 22.10
C TYR A 24 11.11 1.12 22.50
N GLU A 25 11.97 1.08 23.54
CA GLU A 25 12.55 -0.16 24.07
C GLU A 25 11.51 -1.03 24.77
N GLU A 26 10.62 -0.46 25.59
CA GLU A 26 9.51 -1.20 26.21
C GLU A 26 8.51 -1.72 25.16
N GLU A 27 8.16 -0.92 24.14
CA GLU A 27 7.35 -1.39 23.03
C GLU A 27 8.07 -2.46 22.18
N GLU A 28 9.40 -2.41 22.06
CA GLU A 28 10.18 -3.45 21.39
C GLU A 28 10.25 -4.75 22.19
N GLU A 29 10.36 -4.69 23.52
CA GLU A 29 10.33 -5.87 24.39
C GLU A 29 8.93 -6.52 24.42
N GLU A 30 7.85 -5.74 24.46
CA GLU A 30 6.47 -6.27 24.36
C GLU A 30 6.20 -6.97 23.02
N ARG A 31 6.95 -6.63 21.97
CA ARG A 31 6.86 -7.26 20.64
C ARG A 31 7.75 -8.49 20.51
N MET A 32 8.48 -8.95 21.53
CA MET A 32 9.33 -10.14 21.42
C MET A 32 8.61 -11.40 21.93
N VAL A 33 8.46 -12.40 21.06
CA VAL A 33 7.91 -13.73 21.41
C VAL A 33 9.06 -14.72 21.58
N GLU A 34 9.01 -15.53 22.64
CA GLU A 34 10.12 -16.44 22.97
C GLU A 34 10.12 -17.76 22.16
N GLU A 35 9.02 -18.10 21.48
CA GLU A 35 8.91 -19.37 20.76
C GLU A 35 8.18 -19.24 19.40
N LEU A 36 8.90 -19.52 18.29
CA LEU A 36 8.33 -19.60 16.94
C LEU A 36 8.51 -21.00 16.35
N GLY A 37 7.51 -21.86 16.54
CA GLY A 37 7.54 -23.23 16.03
C GLY A 37 8.70 -24.05 16.62
N MET A 38 9.53 -24.68 15.78
CA MET A 38 10.73 -25.42 16.22
C MET A 38 11.90 -24.50 16.60
N TYR A 39 11.84 -23.22 16.23
CA TYR A 39 12.85 -22.22 16.56
C TYR A 39 12.54 -21.64 17.94
N ARG A 40 13.33 -22.02 18.94
CA ARG A 40 13.20 -21.63 20.36
C ARG A 40 13.91 -20.31 20.69
N GLY A 41 14.20 -19.50 19.68
CA GLY A 41 14.86 -18.21 19.85
C GLY A 41 13.85 -17.09 20.00
N LYS A 42 14.24 -16.01 20.68
CA LYS A 42 13.44 -14.79 20.75
C LYS A 42 13.27 -14.22 19.35
N VAL A 43 12.03 -13.99 18.94
CA VAL A 43 11.67 -13.41 17.65
C VAL A 43 10.84 -12.14 17.84
N ARG A 44 11.06 -11.15 16.99
CA ARG A 44 10.25 -9.92 16.99
C ARG A 44 8.95 -10.19 16.23
N LEU A 45 7.83 -9.89 16.87
CA LEU A 45 6.49 -9.92 16.30
C LEU A 45 6.38 -8.75 15.33
N VAL A 46 6.36 -9.08 14.04
CA VAL A 46 6.16 -8.11 12.97
C VAL A 46 4.65 -7.86 12.89
N ASN A 47 4.21 -6.65 13.26
CA ASN A 47 2.87 -6.18 12.92
C ASN A 47 2.84 -5.87 11.43
N SER A 48 2.57 -6.89 10.61
CA SER A 48 2.61 -6.75 9.16
C SER A 48 1.41 -5.94 8.67
N GLU A 49 1.59 -4.65 8.48
CA GLU A 49 0.69 -3.87 7.63
C GLU A 49 0.91 -4.22 6.15
N GLU A 50 2.09 -4.74 5.81
CA GLU A 50 2.47 -5.10 4.44
C GLU A 50 2.27 -6.59 4.13
N PRO A 51 1.52 -6.94 3.06
CA PRO A 51 1.31 -8.33 2.63
C PRO A 51 2.60 -9.12 2.32
N ALA A 52 3.68 -8.42 1.93
CA ALA A 52 4.96 -9.05 1.62
C ALA A 52 5.62 -9.69 2.86
N GLU A 53 5.48 -9.06 4.02
CA GLU A 53 6.06 -9.55 5.28
C GLU A 53 5.36 -10.82 5.75
N GLU A 54 4.03 -10.89 5.61
CA GLU A 54 3.28 -12.11 5.88
C GLU A 54 3.71 -13.24 4.95
N ILE A 55 3.85 -12.97 3.65
CA ILE A 55 4.31 -13.99 2.71
C ILE A 55 5.68 -14.51 3.12
N MET A 56 6.63 -13.61 3.41
CA MET A 56 7.97 -14.00 3.85
C MET A 56 7.95 -14.81 5.15
N LEU A 57 7.11 -14.44 6.11
CA LEU A 57 6.90 -15.20 7.35
C LEU A 57 6.37 -16.61 7.06
N LEU A 58 5.31 -16.74 6.24
CA LEU A 58 4.68 -18.00 5.89
C LEU A 58 5.65 -18.96 5.18
N TRP A 59 6.50 -18.42 4.30
CA TRP A 59 7.58 -19.19 3.68
C TRP A 59 8.68 -19.54 4.67
N GLY A 60 9.05 -18.63 5.57
CA GLY A 60 10.05 -18.85 6.62
C GLY A 60 9.65 -19.97 7.60
N ILE A 61 8.37 -20.07 7.94
CA ILE A 61 7.85 -21.16 8.79
C ILE A 61 7.45 -22.42 7.99
N GLN A 62 7.70 -22.44 6.67
CA GLN A 62 7.35 -23.54 5.76
C GLN A 62 5.86 -23.93 5.80
N GLN A 63 4.95 -22.97 6.00
CA GLN A 63 3.50 -23.20 6.00
C GLN A 63 2.74 -22.31 5.00
N PRO A 64 3.21 -22.13 3.75
CA PRO A 64 2.58 -21.22 2.78
C PRO A 64 1.17 -21.66 2.37
N THR A 65 0.84 -22.95 2.50
CA THR A 65 -0.45 -23.52 2.09
C THR A 65 -1.37 -23.90 3.24
N PHE A 66 -0.85 -23.95 4.47
CA PHE A 66 -1.61 -24.35 5.67
C PHE A 66 -2.21 -23.15 6.41
N SER A 67 -1.72 -21.94 6.14
CA SER A 67 -2.25 -20.70 6.72
C SER A 67 -3.32 -20.09 5.81
N LYS A 68 -4.31 -19.43 6.43
CA LYS A 68 -5.29 -18.64 5.67
C LYS A 68 -4.56 -17.51 4.94
N PRO A 69 -4.82 -17.25 3.65
CA PRO A 69 -4.24 -16.11 2.96
C PRO A 69 -4.55 -14.80 3.68
N ASN A 70 -3.52 -13.99 3.90
CA ASN A 70 -3.60 -12.67 4.53
C ASN A 70 -4.18 -12.71 5.95
N ALA A 71 -3.76 -13.70 6.75
CA ALA A 71 -4.14 -13.82 8.14
C ALA A 71 -3.61 -12.66 9.00
N PHE A 72 -2.54 -12.00 8.55
CA PHE A 72 -1.80 -10.98 9.30
C PHE A 72 -1.76 -9.62 8.58
N ALA A 73 -1.81 -9.62 7.25
CA ALA A 73 -1.84 -8.44 6.40
C ALA A 73 -3.18 -7.71 6.53
N ARG A 74 -3.12 -6.45 6.96
CA ARG A 74 -4.29 -5.58 7.07
C ARG A 74 -4.16 -4.40 6.13
N GLN A 75 -4.98 -4.39 5.08
CA GLN A 75 -5.13 -3.17 4.27
C GLN A 75 -6.03 -2.17 4.99
N THR A 76 -5.42 -1.12 5.53
CA THR A 76 -6.11 -0.06 6.28
C THR A 76 -6.59 1.08 5.38
N SER A 77 -5.94 1.31 4.24
CA SER A 77 -6.29 2.42 3.34
C SER A 77 -7.35 2.03 2.30
N LEU A 78 -8.48 2.74 2.35
CA LEU A 78 -9.59 2.66 1.39
C LEU A 78 -9.36 3.52 0.14
N GLN A 79 -8.32 4.35 0.13
CA GLN A 79 -8.03 5.27 -0.97
C GLN A 79 -6.52 5.30 -1.24
N LEU A 80 -6.16 5.27 -2.51
CA LEU A 80 -4.79 5.47 -2.96
C LEU A 80 -4.71 6.80 -3.71
N PRO A 81 -4.16 7.86 -3.09
CA PRO A 81 -3.79 9.06 -3.82
C PRO A 81 -2.56 8.76 -4.68
N ILE A 82 -2.62 9.10 -5.96
CA ILE A 82 -1.51 8.94 -6.90
C ILE A 82 -1.49 10.07 -7.92
N ASP A 83 -0.33 10.66 -8.13
CA ASP A 83 -0.16 11.67 -9.19
C ASP A 83 0.11 10.98 -10.52
N ALA A 84 -0.65 11.33 -11.56
CA ALA A 84 -0.47 10.87 -12.93
C ALA A 84 -0.92 11.93 -13.95
N CYS A 85 -0.16 12.09 -15.02
CA CYS A 85 -0.36 13.03 -16.11
C CYS A 85 -0.54 14.48 -15.62
N GLY A 86 0.22 14.87 -14.58
CA GLY A 86 0.11 16.19 -13.94
C GLY A 86 -1.16 16.42 -13.13
N ARG A 87 -1.90 15.35 -12.78
CA ARG A 87 -3.14 15.39 -11.98
C ARG A 87 -3.02 14.46 -10.79
N SER A 88 -3.68 14.80 -9.69
CA SER A 88 -3.81 13.91 -8.54
C SER A 88 -5.07 13.07 -8.69
N LEU A 89 -4.92 11.75 -8.71
CA LEU A 89 -5.99 10.77 -8.80
C LEU A 89 -6.20 10.14 -7.42
N SER A 90 -7.46 9.95 -7.00
CA SER A 90 -7.78 9.16 -5.81
C SER A 90 -8.49 7.89 -6.23
N ILE A 91 -7.82 6.76 -6.06
CA ILE A 91 -8.36 5.44 -6.43
C ILE A 91 -8.97 4.81 -5.19
N LEU A 92 -10.29 4.58 -5.21
CA LEU A 92 -10.97 3.83 -4.16
C LEU A 92 -10.56 2.36 -4.22
N GLN A 93 -10.32 1.81 -3.05
CA GLN A 93 -10.01 0.41 -2.82
C GLN A 93 -11.06 -0.15 -1.85
N SER A 94 -11.45 -1.39 -2.06
CA SER A 94 -12.32 -2.11 -1.13
C SER A 94 -11.54 -3.28 -0.56
N PRO A 95 -10.99 -3.15 0.66
CA PRO A 95 -10.46 -4.28 1.40
C PRO A 95 -11.61 -5.27 1.55
N SER A 96 -11.53 -6.35 0.80
CA SER A 96 -12.41 -7.47 1.01
C SER A 96 -11.67 -8.40 1.98
N ASN A 97 -12.39 -9.13 2.82
CA ASN A 97 -11.80 -10.19 3.64
C ASN A 97 -10.95 -11.08 2.73
N LEU A 98 -9.63 -10.94 2.83
CA LEU A 98 -8.63 -11.62 2.01
C LEU A 98 -8.68 -13.15 2.19
N GLY A 99 -9.49 -13.65 3.13
CA GLY A 99 -9.85 -15.05 3.30
C GLY A 99 -10.93 -15.59 2.34
N THR A 100 -11.52 -14.75 1.47
CA THR A 100 -12.45 -15.22 0.42
C THR A 100 -11.69 -15.34 -0.91
N PRO A 101 -11.62 -16.52 -1.53
CA PRO A 101 -10.99 -16.68 -2.84
C PRO A 101 -11.59 -15.72 -3.88
N GLY A 102 -10.74 -15.03 -4.64
CA GLY A 102 -11.15 -14.17 -5.77
C GLY A 102 -11.20 -12.67 -5.50
N VAL A 103 -10.89 -12.20 -4.29
CA VAL A 103 -11.05 -10.77 -3.90
C VAL A 103 -9.86 -9.85 -4.24
N THR A 104 -8.87 -10.35 -4.97
CA THR A 104 -7.65 -9.60 -5.36
C THR A 104 -7.91 -8.43 -6.29
N GLY A 105 -9.05 -8.38 -6.98
CA GLY A 105 -9.37 -7.31 -7.93
C GLY A 105 -9.85 -5.99 -7.31
N SER A 106 -9.97 -5.89 -5.99
CA SER A 106 -10.51 -4.68 -5.32
C SER A 106 -9.45 -3.83 -4.61
N VAL A 107 -8.18 -4.19 -4.80
CA VAL A 107 -7.02 -3.52 -4.23
C VAL A 107 -6.06 -3.15 -5.35
N MET A 108 -5.29 -2.08 -5.16
CA MET A 108 -4.30 -1.65 -6.13
C MET A 108 -3.06 -2.54 -6.04
N TRP A 109 -2.63 -3.06 -7.20
CA TRP A 109 -1.39 -3.81 -7.33
C TRP A 109 -0.26 -2.88 -7.77
N ASP A 110 0.93 -3.10 -7.20
CA ASP A 110 2.15 -2.34 -7.55
C ASP A 110 2.41 -2.37 -9.06
N SER A 111 2.14 -3.49 -9.72
CA SER A 111 2.28 -3.64 -11.16
C SER A 111 1.43 -2.65 -11.96
N GLY A 112 0.23 -2.30 -11.48
CA GLY A 112 -0.61 -1.30 -12.12
C GLY A 112 -0.07 0.12 -11.94
N VAL A 113 0.54 0.43 -10.78
CA VAL A 113 1.24 1.70 -10.57
C VAL A 113 2.45 1.82 -11.52
N VAL A 114 3.26 0.78 -11.58
CA VAL A 114 4.44 0.71 -12.48
C VAL A 114 4.01 0.85 -13.95
N LEU A 115 2.98 0.14 -14.38
CA LEU A 115 2.48 0.23 -15.75
C LEU A 115 1.93 1.62 -16.07
N GLY A 116 1.18 2.23 -15.15
CA GLY A 116 0.69 3.60 -15.29
C GLY A 116 1.82 4.60 -15.53
N LYS A 117 2.87 4.54 -14.71
CA LYS A 117 4.06 5.40 -14.85
C LYS A 117 4.86 5.11 -16.11
N PHE A 118 4.96 3.85 -16.50
CA PHE A 118 5.57 3.48 -17.78
C PHE A 118 4.82 4.11 -18.96
N LEU A 119 3.48 4.04 -18.98
CA LEU A 119 2.67 4.61 -20.07
C LEU A 119 2.83 6.14 -20.14
N GLU A 120 2.79 6.81 -18.98
CA GLU A 120 3.05 8.25 -18.87
C GLU A 120 4.39 8.62 -19.50
N HIS A 121 5.48 7.97 -19.07
CA HIS A 121 6.82 8.22 -19.60
C HIS A 121 6.96 7.82 -21.08
N ALA A 122 6.33 6.72 -21.51
CA ALA A 122 6.42 6.24 -22.88
C ALA A 122 5.69 7.18 -23.87
N VAL A 123 4.58 7.79 -23.44
CA VAL A 123 3.89 8.81 -24.24
C VAL A 123 4.67 10.12 -24.26
N GLU A 124 5.19 10.57 -23.11
CA GLU A 124 6.01 11.79 -23.03
C GLU A 124 7.28 11.69 -23.88
N SER A 125 7.96 10.53 -23.85
CA SER A 125 9.15 10.25 -24.68
C SER A 125 8.84 9.95 -26.15
N GLY A 126 7.57 9.98 -26.56
CA GLY A 126 7.14 9.74 -27.94
C GLY A 126 7.28 8.28 -28.42
N ARG A 127 7.55 7.32 -27.51
CA ARG A 127 7.67 5.89 -27.83
C ARG A 127 6.31 5.24 -28.08
N ILE A 128 5.27 5.72 -27.43
CA ILE A 128 3.89 5.26 -27.56
C ILE A 128 2.98 6.46 -27.86
N HIS A 129 1.97 6.28 -28.72
CA HIS A 129 0.98 7.31 -29.01
C HIS A 129 -0.43 6.78 -28.73
N LEU A 130 -1.06 7.28 -27.65
CA LEU A 130 -2.39 6.85 -27.22
C LEU A 130 -3.52 7.77 -27.70
N GLN A 131 -3.22 8.99 -28.15
CA GLN A 131 -4.22 9.95 -28.59
C GLN A 131 -5.14 9.37 -29.66
N GLY A 132 -6.44 9.32 -29.38
CA GLY A 132 -7.48 8.81 -30.28
C GLY A 132 -7.45 7.30 -30.52
N LYS A 133 -6.58 6.55 -29.83
CA LYS A 133 -6.50 5.08 -29.95
C LYS A 133 -7.59 4.42 -29.11
N LYS A 134 -8.15 3.33 -29.61
CA LYS A 134 -9.03 2.45 -28.83
C LYS A 134 -8.18 1.55 -27.95
N VAL A 135 -8.41 1.59 -26.65
CA VAL A 135 -7.67 0.83 -25.64
C VAL A 135 -8.67 -0.04 -24.89
N VAL A 136 -8.32 -1.30 -24.67
CA VAL A 136 -9.08 -2.19 -23.78
C VAL A 136 -8.15 -2.64 -22.66
N GLU A 137 -8.58 -2.48 -21.42
CA GLU A 137 -7.87 -2.99 -20.25
C GLU A 137 -8.60 -4.24 -19.75
N LEU A 138 -7.85 -5.34 -19.59
CA LEU A 138 -8.35 -6.62 -19.12
C LEU A 138 -7.95 -6.81 -17.65
N GLY A 139 -8.93 -7.04 -16.78
CA GLY A 139 -8.68 -7.13 -15.35
C GLY A 139 -8.29 -5.78 -14.76
N SER A 140 -9.09 -4.75 -15.04
CA SER A 140 -8.83 -3.37 -14.62
C SER A 140 -8.73 -3.19 -13.10
N GLY A 141 -9.33 -4.09 -12.31
CA GLY A 141 -9.41 -4.00 -10.87
C GLY A 141 -10.01 -2.67 -10.43
N CYS A 142 -9.15 -1.79 -9.89
CA CYS A 142 -9.53 -0.43 -9.50
C CYS A 142 -9.57 0.58 -10.66
N GLY A 143 -9.03 0.26 -11.83
CA GLY A 143 -9.10 1.07 -13.05
C GLY A 143 -8.00 2.11 -13.23
N LEU A 144 -6.97 2.12 -12.39
CA LEU A 144 -5.91 3.15 -12.42
C LEU A 144 -5.24 3.27 -13.78
N VAL A 145 -4.80 2.15 -14.38
CA VAL A 145 -4.03 2.18 -15.63
C VAL A 145 -4.90 2.68 -16.78
N GLY A 146 -6.15 2.22 -16.87
CA GLY A 146 -7.05 2.72 -17.90
C GLY A 146 -7.46 4.19 -17.68
N CYS A 147 -7.57 4.68 -16.44
CA CYS A 147 -7.71 6.12 -16.18
C CYS A 147 -6.50 6.90 -16.71
N ILE A 148 -5.28 6.42 -16.46
CA ILE A 148 -4.06 7.03 -17.00
C ILE A 148 -4.07 7.00 -18.54
N ALA A 149 -4.42 5.87 -19.15
CA ALA A 149 -4.52 5.76 -20.61
C ALA A 149 -5.55 6.72 -21.21
N ALA A 150 -6.65 6.99 -20.50
CA ALA A 150 -7.67 7.96 -20.90
C ALA A 150 -7.15 9.40 -20.80
N LEU A 151 -6.41 9.73 -19.72
CA LEU A 151 -5.76 11.03 -19.56
C LEU A 151 -4.70 11.29 -20.64
N LEU A 152 -4.03 10.25 -21.12
CA LEU A 152 -3.10 10.28 -22.25
C LEU A 152 -3.80 10.31 -23.62
N GLY A 153 -5.14 10.46 -23.65
CA GLY A 153 -5.92 10.67 -24.86
C GLY A 153 -6.51 9.41 -25.50
N GLY A 154 -6.40 8.26 -24.84
CA GLY A 154 -7.00 7.00 -25.29
C GLY A 154 -8.52 6.97 -25.13
N GLN A 155 -9.20 6.26 -26.03
CA GLN A 155 -10.59 5.85 -25.90
C GLN A 155 -10.63 4.49 -25.19
N VAL A 156 -10.78 4.52 -23.87
CA VAL A 156 -10.56 3.36 -23.01
C VAL A 156 -11.85 2.61 -22.71
N ILE A 157 -11.80 1.28 -22.82
CA ILE A 157 -12.80 0.35 -22.31
C ILE A 157 -12.16 -0.45 -21.18
N LEU A 158 -12.69 -0.30 -19.98
CA LEU A 158 -12.24 -1.01 -18.79
C LEU A 158 -13.06 -2.29 -18.62
N THR A 159 -12.41 -3.42 -18.33
CA THR A 159 -13.10 -4.71 -18.18
C THR A 159 -12.62 -5.45 -16.95
N ASP A 160 -13.55 -6.10 -16.26
CA ASP A 160 -13.27 -6.96 -15.12
C ASP A 160 -14.45 -7.92 -14.88
N LEU A 161 -14.33 -8.78 -13.87
CA LEU A 161 -15.39 -9.65 -13.40
C LEU A 161 -16.60 -8.84 -12.88
N PRO A 162 -17.83 -9.38 -12.99
CA PRO A 162 -19.06 -8.64 -12.65
C PRO A 162 -19.08 -8.03 -11.24
N ASP A 163 -18.46 -8.71 -10.28
CA ASP A 163 -18.37 -8.29 -8.88
C ASP A 163 -17.36 -7.15 -8.64
N ARG A 164 -16.52 -6.81 -9.63
CA ARG A 164 -15.58 -5.68 -9.59
C ARG A 164 -16.10 -4.42 -10.27
N LEU A 165 -17.03 -4.56 -11.22
CA LEU A 165 -17.57 -3.44 -12.01
C LEU A 165 -18.15 -2.31 -11.15
N ARG A 166 -18.72 -2.63 -9.97
CA ARG A 166 -19.26 -1.62 -9.05
C ARG A 166 -18.17 -0.71 -8.48
N LEU A 167 -17.01 -1.25 -8.12
CA LEU A 167 -15.89 -0.46 -7.62
C LEU A 167 -15.24 0.31 -8.77
N LEU A 168 -14.98 -0.40 -9.87
CA LEU A 168 -14.38 0.16 -11.08
C LEU A 168 -15.15 1.39 -11.58
N LYS A 169 -16.48 1.32 -11.63
CA LYS A 169 -17.34 2.43 -12.05
C LYS A 169 -17.18 3.66 -11.16
N LYS A 170 -17.05 3.47 -9.83
CA LYS A 170 -16.85 4.59 -8.88
C LYS A 170 -15.51 5.30 -9.05
N ASN A 171 -14.49 4.63 -9.56
CA ASN A 171 -13.16 5.21 -9.76
C ASN A 171 -13.02 5.99 -11.07
N VAL A 172 -14.02 5.89 -11.95
CA VAL A 172 -13.97 6.45 -13.31
C VAL A 172 -14.97 7.62 -13.48
N GLU A 173 -16.01 7.68 -12.65
CA GLU A 173 -16.98 8.78 -12.56
C GLU A 173 -16.42 9.98 -11.77
#